data_AF-A0A7S1DQ26-F1
#
_entry.id   AF-A0A7S1DQ26-F1
#
_cell.length_a   1.000
_cell.length_b   1.000
_cell.length_c   1.000
_cell.angle_alpha   90.00
_cell.angle_beta   90.00
_cell.angle_gamma   90.00
#
_symmetry.space_group_name_H-M   'P 1'
#
loop_
_entity.id
_entity.type
_entity.pdbx_description
1 polymer ?
#
loop_
_entity_poly.entity_id
_entity_poly.type
_entity_poly.pdbx_seq_one_letter_code
_entity_poly.pdbx_strand_id
1 'polypeptide(L)'
;GGHAVFADLEDRINGSTDLIRVSGLRSVGQEYVTMLKQAGESKIKTYRAVAWMERPVTPQALAVLSCKEAFVIDQATPIRVLHRRSLAVRQRTIHRIKCSPVNRHFMVLELSTEAGTYIKEFVHGDMGRTRPSVGELLECGSADILQLDVVGVEM
;
A
#
# COMPACT_ATOMS: atom_id res chain seq x y z
N GLY A 1 -17.50 8.29 34.30
CA GLY A 1 -18.29 7.20 33.69
C GLY A 1 -17.91 7.06 32.23
N GLY A 2 -17.78 5.83 31.72
CA GLY A 2 -17.45 5.52 30.32
C GLY A 2 -15.99 5.76 29.91
N HIS A 3 -15.57 7.04 29.83
CA HIS A 3 -14.28 7.42 29.27
C HIS A 3 -13.05 6.91 30.03
N ALA A 4 -13.10 6.89 31.38
CA ALA A 4 -11.97 6.44 32.20
C ALA A 4 -11.69 4.93 32.06
N VAL A 5 -12.71 4.12 31.75
CA VAL A 5 -12.58 2.65 31.64
C VAL A 5 -11.87 2.27 30.34
N PHE A 6 -12.17 2.95 29.24
CA PHE A 6 -11.54 2.66 27.95
C PHE A 6 -10.08 3.15 27.89
N ALA A 7 -9.75 4.24 28.59
CA ALA A 7 -8.37 4.70 28.71
C ALA A 7 -7.47 3.69 29.45
N ASP A 8 -7.91 3.16 30.60
CA ASP A 8 -7.16 2.13 31.34
C ASP A 8 -6.98 0.85 30.49
N LEU A 9 -8.02 0.44 29.78
CA LEU A 9 -7.93 -0.72 28.90
C LEU A 9 -6.97 -0.49 27.73
N GLU A 10 -6.97 0.71 27.15
CA GLU A 10 -6.03 1.13 26.11
C GLU A 10 -4.58 1.06 26.60
N ASP A 11 -4.29 1.61 27.78
CA ASP A 11 -2.96 1.57 28.40
C ASP A 11 -2.50 0.14 28.70
N ARG A 12 -3.40 -0.71 29.18
CA ARG A 12 -3.09 -2.12 29.45
C ARG A 12 -2.77 -2.90 28.17
N ILE A 13 -3.50 -2.65 27.09
CA ILE A 13 -3.19 -3.24 25.78
C ILE A 13 -1.82 -2.75 25.30
N ASN A 14 -1.59 -1.43 25.34
CA ASN A 14 -0.35 -0.79 24.89
C ASN A 14 0.88 -1.17 25.73
N GLY A 15 0.70 -1.54 27.00
CA GLY A 15 1.75 -2.05 27.88
C GLY A 15 1.99 -3.56 27.79
N SER A 16 1.11 -4.31 27.11
CA SER A 16 1.20 -5.78 27.02
C SER A 16 2.15 -6.27 25.93
N THR A 17 2.47 -5.43 24.94
CA THR A 17 3.31 -5.79 23.81
C THR A 17 3.84 -4.55 23.09
N ASP A 18 5.05 -4.65 22.52
CA ASP A 18 5.62 -3.61 21.66
C ASP A 18 5.26 -3.78 20.17
N LEU A 19 4.51 -4.84 19.81
CA LEU A 19 4.17 -5.14 18.41
C LEU A 19 3.04 -4.28 17.86
N ILE A 20 2.10 -3.85 18.72
CA ILE A 20 0.93 -3.07 18.35
C ILE A 20 0.68 -1.97 19.38
N ARG A 21 0.05 -0.89 18.93
CA ARG A 21 -0.57 0.10 19.81
C ARG A 21 -1.97 0.39 19.33
N VAL A 22 -2.85 0.68 20.27
CA VAL A 22 -4.25 1.06 20.07
C VAL A 22 -4.46 2.47 20.59
N SER A 23 -5.38 3.19 19.96
CA SER A 23 -5.75 4.56 20.34
C SER A 23 -7.22 4.84 20.05
N GLY A 24 -7.87 5.62 20.91
CA GLY A 24 -9.24 6.06 20.70
C GLY A 24 -10.26 4.95 20.95
N LEU A 25 -9.97 4.05 21.89
CA LEU A 25 -10.87 2.96 22.24
C LEU A 25 -12.22 3.51 22.75
N ARG A 26 -13.31 3.05 22.14
CA ARG A 26 -14.67 3.50 22.47
C ARG A 26 -15.70 2.42 22.16
N SER A 27 -16.81 2.45 22.87
CA SER A 27 -18.00 1.68 22.49
C SER A 27 -18.60 2.28 21.22
N VAL A 28 -18.97 1.42 20.27
CA VAL A 28 -19.53 1.82 18.98
C VAL A 28 -20.80 1.01 18.67
N GLY A 29 -21.74 1.65 17.97
CA GLY A 29 -22.98 1.01 17.51
C GLY A 29 -22.81 0.32 16.16
N GLN A 30 -23.88 -0.36 15.71
CA GLN A 30 -23.89 -1.06 14.42
C GLN A 30 -23.71 -0.10 13.24
N GLU A 31 -24.17 1.16 13.33
CA GLU A 31 -23.98 2.13 12.24
C GLU A 31 -22.50 2.40 11.96
N TYR A 32 -21.66 2.43 13.02
CA TYR A 32 -20.22 2.63 12.88
C TYR A 32 -19.54 1.46 12.17
N VAL A 33 -19.99 0.22 12.43
CA VAL A 33 -19.48 -0.98 11.73
C VAL A 33 -19.82 -0.92 10.25
N THR A 34 -21.03 -0.50 9.90
CA THR A 34 -21.46 -0.31 8.51
C THR A 34 -20.65 0.78 7.82
N MET A 35 -20.44 1.92 8.49
CA MET A 35 -19.59 3.01 8.01
C MET A 35 -18.17 2.51 7.71
N LEU A 36 -17.55 1.75 8.61
CA LEU A 36 -16.20 1.21 8.41
C LEU A 36 -16.11 0.27 7.20
N LYS A 37 -17.14 -0.56 6.97
CA LYS A 37 -17.19 -1.45 5.80
C LYS A 37 -17.25 -0.66 4.49
N GLN A 38 -18.12 0.35 4.43
CA GLN A 38 -18.26 1.22 3.26
C GLN A 38 -16.98 2.04 3.02
N ALA A 39 -16.38 2.56 4.09
CA ALA A 39 -15.10 3.25 4.05
C ALA A 39 -13.95 2.34 3.57
N GLY A 40 -14.00 1.04 3.84
CA GLY A 40 -13.01 0.08 3.35
C GLY A 40 -12.98 -0.07 1.83
N GLU A 41 -14.09 0.25 1.16
CA GLU A 41 -14.28 0.05 -0.29
C GLU A 41 -13.98 1.31 -1.11
N SER A 42 -14.06 2.51 -0.52
CA SER A 42 -14.09 3.78 -1.29
C SER A 42 -12.88 4.70 -1.12
N LYS A 43 -11.76 4.24 -0.55
CA LYS A 43 -10.69 5.16 -0.08
C LYS A 43 -9.35 5.00 -0.77
N ILE A 44 -8.68 6.14 -0.87
CA ILE A 44 -7.24 6.19 -1.13
C ILE A 44 -6.51 5.59 0.08
N LYS A 45 -5.53 4.74 -0.19
CA LYS A 45 -4.59 4.23 0.81
C LYS A 45 -3.19 4.73 0.46
N THR A 46 -2.45 5.12 1.49
CA THR A 46 -1.07 5.57 1.32
C THR A 46 -0.11 4.53 1.87
N TYR A 47 0.90 4.21 1.07
CA TYR A 47 1.93 3.23 1.38
C TYR A 47 3.31 3.85 1.26
N ARG A 48 4.26 3.31 2.02
CA ARG A 48 5.69 3.54 1.83
C ARG A 48 6.36 2.19 1.61
N ALA A 49 7.20 2.10 0.59
CA ALA A 49 7.87 0.85 0.23
C ALA A 49 9.35 1.09 -0.04
N VAL A 50 10.19 0.14 0.36
CA VAL A 50 11.59 0.08 -0.09
C VAL A 50 11.62 -0.87 -1.28
N ALA A 51 11.92 -0.31 -2.46
CA ALA A 51 11.97 -1.04 -3.71
C ALA A 51 13.40 -1.17 -4.20
N TRP A 52 13.75 -2.37 -4.64
CA TRP A 52 14.98 -2.70 -5.34
C TRP A 52 14.76 -2.63 -6.86
N MET A 53 15.79 -2.21 -7.59
CA MET A 53 15.82 -2.22 -9.06
C MET A 53 17.11 -2.87 -9.57
N GLU A 54 16.98 -3.65 -10.64
CA GLU A 54 18.11 -4.28 -11.33
C GLU A 54 19.04 -3.22 -11.93
N ARG A 55 18.48 -2.25 -12.68
CA ARG A 55 19.24 -1.10 -13.16
C ARG A 55 19.44 -0.05 -12.06
N PRO A 56 20.52 0.76 -12.14
CA PRO A 56 20.75 1.81 -11.16
C PRO A 56 19.60 2.80 -11.06
N VAL A 57 19.28 3.22 -9.83
CA VAL A 57 18.35 4.32 -9.55
C VAL A 57 19.00 5.62 -10.01
N THR A 58 18.48 6.20 -11.08
CA THR A 58 18.95 7.47 -11.65
C THR A 58 17.97 8.60 -11.36
N PRO A 59 18.42 9.87 -11.37
CA PRO A 59 17.51 11.01 -11.30
C PRO A 59 16.41 10.97 -12.37
N GLN A 60 16.72 10.47 -13.56
CA GLN A 60 15.76 10.30 -14.66
C GLN A 60 14.68 9.28 -14.30
N ALA A 61 15.05 8.11 -13.76
CA ALA A 61 14.09 7.10 -13.31
C ALA A 61 13.16 7.67 -12.22
N LEU A 62 13.72 8.39 -11.24
CA LEU A 62 12.94 9.01 -10.18
C LEU A 62 11.98 10.08 -10.74
N ALA A 63 12.42 10.86 -11.72
CA ALA A 63 11.58 11.85 -12.39
C ALA A 63 10.43 11.19 -13.16
N VAL A 64 10.70 10.10 -13.89
CA VAL A 64 9.67 9.33 -14.63
C VAL A 64 8.55 8.85 -13.70
N LEU A 65 8.86 8.39 -12.49
CA LEU A 65 7.82 8.02 -11.54
C LEU A 65 7.14 9.23 -10.90
N SER A 66 7.91 10.22 -10.46
CA SER A 66 7.37 11.37 -9.71
C SER A 66 6.52 12.32 -10.57
N CYS A 67 6.70 12.31 -11.90
CA CYS A 67 5.92 13.13 -12.83
C CYS A 67 4.61 12.47 -13.27
N LYS A 68 4.35 11.21 -12.91
CA LYS A 68 3.11 10.53 -13.26
C LYS A 68 1.96 11.16 -12.51
N GLU A 69 1.01 11.70 -13.28
CA GLU A 69 -0.34 11.97 -12.81
C GLU A 69 -1.07 10.66 -12.51
N ALA A 70 -2.30 10.75 -12.01
CA ALA A 70 -3.10 9.56 -11.71
C ALA A 70 -3.26 8.69 -12.98
N PHE A 71 -3.01 7.39 -12.84
CA PHE A 71 -3.12 6.44 -13.94
C PHE A 71 -3.70 5.10 -13.47
N VAL A 72 -4.26 4.36 -14.43
CA VAL A 72 -4.87 3.04 -14.19
C VAL A 72 -3.86 1.94 -14.51
N ILE A 73 -3.86 0.90 -13.67
CA ILE A 73 -3.15 -0.36 -13.88
C ILE A 73 -4.16 -1.51 -13.93
N ASP A 74 -3.86 -2.53 -14.71
CA ASP A 74 -4.57 -3.80 -14.73
C ASP A 74 -3.87 -4.79 -13.81
N GLN A 75 -4.56 -5.26 -12.76
CA GLN A 75 -4.06 -6.28 -11.85
C GLN A 75 -4.86 -7.56 -11.98
N ALA A 76 -4.25 -8.60 -12.53
CA ALA A 76 -4.76 -9.95 -12.31
C ALA A 76 -4.62 -10.31 -10.83
N THR A 77 -5.50 -11.21 -10.38
CA THR A 77 -5.45 -11.71 -9.00
C THR A 77 -4.06 -12.32 -8.75
N PRO A 78 -3.30 -11.81 -7.75
CA PRO A 78 -1.91 -12.19 -7.56
C PRO A 78 -1.72 -13.68 -7.37
N ILE A 79 -0.64 -14.24 -7.91
CA ILE A 79 -0.34 -15.69 -7.81
C ILE A 79 -0.43 -16.16 -6.36
N ARG A 80 0.19 -15.43 -5.43
CA ARG A 80 0.25 -15.78 -3.99
C ARG A 80 -1.12 -15.85 -3.30
N VAL A 81 -2.17 -15.27 -3.89
CA VAL A 81 -3.54 -15.29 -3.31
C VAL A 81 -4.54 -16.10 -4.14
N LEU A 82 -4.14 -16.71 -5.26
CA LEU A 82 -5.05 -17.47 -6.12
C LEU A 82 -5.74 -18.65 -5.40
N HIS A 83 -5.07 -19.25 -4.41
CA HIS A 83 -5.66 -20.35 -3.61
C HIS A 83 -6.91 -19.93 -2.80
N ARG A 84 -7.14 -18.62 -2.62
CA ARG A 84 -8.21 -18.08 -1.77
C ARG A 84 -9.08 -17.02 -2.46
N ARG A 85 -8.76 -16.65 -3.70
CA ARG A 85 -9.47 -15.61 -4.46
C ARG A 85 -9.71 -16.09 -5.88
N SER A 86 -10.90 -15.79 -6.41
CA SER A 86 -11.20 -16.04 -7.82
C SER A 86 -10.24 -15.29 -8.73
N LEU A 87 -9.82 -15.98 -9.79
CA LEU A 87 -9.03 -15.36 -10.85
C LEU A 87 -9.87 -14.31 -11.56
N ALA A 88 -9.44 -13.05 -11.46
CA ALA A 88 -9.98 -11.94 -12.23
C ALA A 88 -8.92 -10.85 -12.41
N VAL A 89 -9.04 -10.10 -13.51
CA VAL A 89 -8.29 -8.87 -13.76
C VAL A 89 -9.14 -7.70 -13.30
N ARG A 90 -8.54 -6.77 -12.56
CA ARG A 90 -9.22 -5.58 -12.03
C ARG A 90 -8.37 -4.35 -12.31
N GLN A 91 -9.02 -3.31 -12.81
CA GLN A 91 -8.41 -2.00 -12.93
C GLN A 91 -8.26 -1.37 -11.56
N ARG A 92 -7.11 -0.75 -11.31
CA ARG A 92 -6.79 -0.04 -10.07
C ARG A 92 -6.12 1.29 -10.40
N THR A 93 -6.49 2.33 -9.66
CA THR A 93 -5.89 3.65 -9.86
C THR A 93 -4.69 3.84 -8.93
N ILE A 94 -3.55 4.20 -9.50
CA ILE A 94 -2.43 4.81 -8.77
C ILE A 94 -2.64 6.32 -8.86
N HIS A 95 -2.99 6.95 -7.73
CA HIS A 95 -3.30 8.38 -7.69
C HIS A 95 -2.04 9.25 -7.68
N ARG A 96 -1.00 8.80 -6.97
CA ARG A 96 0.27 9.53 -6.91
C ARG A 96 1.43 8.60 -6.58
N ILE A 97 2.58 8.90 -7.16
CA ILE A 97 3.87 8.33 -6.79
C ILE A 97 4.81 9.45 -6.39
N LYS A 98 5.51 9.29 -5.27
CA LYS A 98 6.76 9.99 -4.98
C LYS A 98 7.85 8.97 -4.79
N CYS A 99 9.08 9.33 -5.12
CA CYS A 99 10.21 8.45 -4.89
C CYS A 99 11.47 9.23 -4.52
N SER A 100 12.34 8.58 -3.75
CA SER A 100 13.64 9.12 -3.35
C SER A 100 14.69 8.02 -3.36
N PRO A 101 15.94 8.31 -3.75
CA PRO A 101 16.98 7.31 -3.79
C PRO A 101 17.44 6.95 -2.38
N VAL A 102 17.73 5.67 -2.15
CA VAL A 102 18.43 5.19 -0.95
C VAL A 102 19.89 4.93 -1.29
N ASN A 103 20.14 4.19 -2.38
CA ASN A 103 21.47 3.93 -2.90
C ASN A 103 21.37 3.56 -4.40
N ARG A 104 22.45 3.01 -4.96
CA ARG A 104 22.54 2.64 -6.38
C ARG A 104 21.37 1.77 -6.86
N HIS A 105 20.82 0.88 -6.05
CA HIS A 105 19.79 -0.08 -6.47
C HIS A 105 18.50 0.00 -5.66
N PHE A 106 18.43 0.86 -4.65
CA PHE A 106 17.27 0.98 -3.77
C PHE A 106 16.69 2.39 -3.80
N MET A 107 15.37 2.45 -3.80
CA MET A 107 14.60 3.69 -3.64
C MET A 107 13.47 3.48 -2.64
N VAL A 108 13.06 4.58 -1.99
CA VAL A 108 11.77 4.62 -1.28
C VAL A 108 10.70 5.08 -2.26
N LEU A 109 9.61 4.33 -2.33
CA LEU A 109 8.38 4.69 -3.01
C LEU A 109 7.33 5.11 -1.99
N GLU A 110 6.69 6.26 -2.19
CA GLU A 110 5.48 6.65 -1.49
C GLU A 110 4.33 6.67 -2.49
N LEU A 111 3.29 5.88 -2.21
CA LEU A 111 2.22 5.60 -3.14
C LEU A 111 0.89 5.99 -2.51
N SER A 112 0.05 6.71 -3.25
CA SER A 112 -1.38 6.86 -2.95
C SER A 112 -2.16 6.08 -4.01
N THR A 113 -2.96 5.09 -3.60
CA THR A 113 -3.65 4.18 -4.53
C THR A 113 -5.09 3.96 -4.13
N GLU A 114 -5.91 3.52 -5.08
CA GLU A 114 -7.25 2.98 -4.83
C GLU A 114 -7.18 1.81 -3.82
N ALA A 115 -8.23 1.65 -3.02
CA ALA A 115 -8.38 0.51 -2.12
C ALA A 115 -8.31 -0.83 -2.88
N GLY A 116 -7.68 -1.83 -2.26
CA GLY A 116 -7.54 -3.15 -2.86
C GLY A 116 -6.49 -3.26 -3.97
N THR A 117 -5.67 -2.23 -4.18
CA THR A 117 -4.48 -2.30 -5.02
C THR A 117 -3.41 -3.19 -4.37
N TYR A 118 -2.88 -4.14 -5.14
CA TYR A 118 -1.83 -5.03 -4.70
C TYR A 118 -0.45 -4.40 -4.93
N ILE A 119 0.09 -3.73 -3.91
CA ILE A 119 1.29 -2.89 -4.02
C ILE A 119 2.54 -3.70 -4.38
N LYS A 120 2.72 -4.90 -3.80
CA LYS A 120 3.87 -5.75 -4.12
C LYS A 120 3.89 -6.06 -5.61
N GLU A 121 2.75 -6.52 -6.11
CA GLU A 121 2.56 -6.87 -7.51
C GLU A 121 2.64 -5.67 -8.45
N PHE A 122 2.27 -4.47 -8.02
CA PHE A 122 2.55 -3.25 -8.78
C PHE A 122 4.06 -2.97 -8.90
N VAL A 123 4.85 -3.26 -7.87
CA VAL A 123 6.32 -3.10 -7.93
C VAL A 123 6.96 -4.17 -8.82
N HIS A 124 6.76 -5.46 -8.51
CA HIS A 124 7.47 -6.57 -9.17
C HIS A 124 6.76 -7.16 -10.40
N GLY A 125 5.57 -6.66 -10.75
CA GLY A 125 4.80 -7.04 -11.94
C GLY A 125 4.14 -8.42 -11.92
N ASP A 126 4.37 -9.23 -10.89
CA ASP A 126 3.83 -10.60 -10.73
C ASP A 126 3.97 -11.45 -12.00
N MET A 127 5.17 -11.46 -12.60
CA MET A 127 5.45 -12.12 -13.89
C MET A 127 4.58 -11.61 -15.05
N GLY A 128 4.32 -10.30 -15.09
CA GLY A 128 3.53 -9.64 -16.13
C GLY A 128 2.02 -9.70 -15.92
N ARG A 129 1.57 -10.11 -14.73
CA ARG A 129 0.15 -10.16 -14.33
C ARG A 129 -0.37 -8.84 -13.77
N THR A 130 0.51 -7.90 -13.46
CA THR A 130 0.16 -6.50 -13.17
C THR A 130 0.84 -5.58 -14.18
N ARG A 131 0.06 -4.76 -14.89
CA ARG A 131 0.56 -3.87 -15.94
C ARG A 131 -0.13 -2.50 -15.97
N PRO A 132 0.61 -1.40 -16.15
CA PRO A 132 2.05 -1.32 -16.04
C PRO A 132 2.51 -1.55 -14.59
N SER A 133 3.69 -2.14 -14.42
CA SER A 133 4.41 -2.28 -13.14
C SER A 133 5.55 -1.28 -13.03
N VAL A 134 6.16 -1.12 -11.84
CA VAL A 134 7.33 -0.23 -11.68
C VAL A 134 8.49 -0.63 -12.60
N GLY A 135 8.74 -1.93 -12.75
CA GLY A 135 9.77 -2.43 -13.68
C GLY A 135 9.50 -2.04 -15.13
N GLU A 136 8.24 -2.09 -15.56
CA GLU A 136 7.80 -1.68 -16.90
C GLU A 136 7.85 -0.16 -17.07
N LEU A 137 7.38 0.62 -16.08
CA LEU A 137 7.38 2.08 -16.12
C LEU A 137 8.78 2.67 -16.24
N LEU A 138 9.78 2.00 -15.66
CA LEU A 138 11.17 2.44 -15.64
C LEU A 138 12.05 1.77 -16.70
N GLU A 139 11.50 0.81 -17.46
CA GLU A 139 12.25 -0.03 -18.39
C GLU A 139 13.52 -0.61 -17.76
N CYS A 140 13.43 -0.96 -16.47
CA CYS A 140 14.60 -1.29 -15.66
C CYS A 140 14.89 -2.79 -15.59
N GLY A 141 14.21 -3.60 -16.40
CA GLY A 141 14.23 -5.05 -16.29
C GLY A 141 13.41 -5.47 -15.07
N SER A 142 14.08 -5.88 -14.00
CA SER A 142 13.45 -6.34 -12.77
C SER A 142 13.37 -5.24 -11.70
N ALA A 143 12.26 -5.24 -10.97
CA ALA A 143 12.10 -4.51 -9.72
C ALA A 143 11.48 -5.43 -8.67
N ASP A 144 11.82 -5.24 -7.41
CA ASP A 144 11.25 -6.02 -6.30
C ASP A 144 11.06 -5.14 -5.06
N ILE A 145 10.34 -5.65 -4.07
CA ILE A 145 9.95 -4.93 -2.86
C ILE A 145 10.48 -5.63 -1.61
N LEU A 146 11.27 -4.91 -0.82
CA LEU A 146 11.87 -5.42 0.41
C LEU A 146 10.99 -5.15 1.63
N GLN A 147 10.43 -3.95 1.70
CA GLN A 147 9.60 -3.49 2.82
C GLN A 147 8.36 -2.77 2.30
N LEU A 148 7.27 -2.87 3.05
CA LEU A 148 6.01 -2.22 2.73
C LEU A 148 5.28 -1.86 4.02
N ASP A 149 5.08 -0.55 4.20
CA ASP A 149 4.34 0.03 5.30
C ASP A 149 3.04 0.66 4.79
N VAL A 150 1.96 0.51 5.55
CA VAL A 150 0.74 1.30 5.37
C VAL A 150 0.90 2.55 6.22
N VAL A 151 1.00 3.72 5.58
CA VAL A 151 1.27 4.99 6.28
C VAL A 151 0.01 5.85 6.45
N GLY A 152 -1.04 5.59 5.67
CA GLY A 152 -2.28 6.33 5.74
C GLY A 152 -3.47 5.50 5.27
N VAL A 153 -4.57 5.60 6.01
CA VAL A 153 -5.88 5.08 5.61
C VAL A 153 -6.85 6.23 5.73
N GLU A 154 -7.34 6.75 4.60
CA GLU A 154 -8.37 7.78 4.65
C GLU A 154 -9.68 7.14 5.15
N MET A 155 -10.30 7.76 6.16
CA MET A 155 -11.54 7.32 6.83
C MET A 155 -12.74 8.22 6.48
#